data_AF-A0A7Y8B9S9-F1
#
_entry.id   AF-A0A7Y8B9S9-F1
#
_cell.length_a   1.000
_cell.length_b   1.000
_cell.length_c   1.000
_cell.angle_alpha   90.00
_cell.angle_beta   90.00
_cell.angle_gamma   90.00
#
_symmetry.space_group_name_H-M   'P 1'
#
loop_
_entity.id
_entity.type
_entity.pdbx_description
1 polymer ?
#
loop_
_entity_poly.entity_id
_entity_poly.type
_entity_poly.pdbx_seq_one_letter_code
_entity_poly.pdbx_strand_id
1 'polypeptide(L)'
;MCADLWSFALSIYARPGCEAACLRLQEHGADVCLLLCGAWLEQRGVALEPARIQALQQLARPWQKTVVKPLRQMRMQWRAMAQQDMPLAALRERVKALELEAERELLARLEALAQAWPTGEVSQPKWLEGLATEAANLDHDALQQLRVVATRT
;
A
#
# COMPACT_ATOMS: atom_id res chain seq x y z
N MET A 1 -5.35 1.34 21.24
CA MET A 1 -5.87 2.32 20.27
C MET A 1 -5.61 1.73 18.89
N CYS A 2 -6.64 1.46 18.08
CA CYS A 2 -6.39 1.03 16.71
C CYS A 2 -5.85 2.27 15.98
N ALA A 3 -4.59 2.22 15.57
CA ALA A 3 -3.99 3.35 14.87
C ALA A 3 -4.76 3.56 13.56
N ASP A 4 -4.91 4.83 13.15
CA ASP A 4 -5.37 5.16 11.80
C ASP A 4 -4.51 4.43 10.75
N LEU A 5 -5.03 4.28 9.53
CA LEU A 5 -4.37 3.45 8.53
C LEU A 5 -2.97 3.98 8.18
N TRP A 6 -2.77 5.30 8.26
CA TRP A 6 -1.47 5.92 8.02
C TRP A 6 -0.46 5.60 9.13
N SER A 7 -0.85 5.77 10.39
CA SER A 7 -0.03 5.41 11.56
C SER A 7 0.29 3.91 11.56
N PHE A 8 -0.67 3.07 11.16
CA PHE A 8 -0.45 1.65 10.95
C PHE A 8 0.59 1.39 9.84
N ALA A 9 0.43 2.01 8.66
CA ALA A 9 1.38 1.88 7.57
C ALA A 9 2.80 2.28 8.01
N LEU A 10 2.95 3.42 8.69
CA LEU A 10 4.24 3.86 9.24
C LEU A 10 4.84 2.83 10.22
N SER A 11 4.02 2.24 11.08
CA SER A 11 4.46 1.22 12.03
C SER A 11 4.97 -0.05 11.35
N ILE A 12 4.37 -0.45 10.22
CA ILE A 12 4.84 -1.57 9.41
C ILE A 12 6.14 -1.21 8.70
N TYR A 13 6.23 -0.02 8.09
CA TYR A 13 7.45 0.41 7.40
C TYR A 13 8.68 0.49 8.32
N ALA A 14 8.48 0.79 9.61
CA ALA A 14 9.55 0.77 10.60
C ALA A 14 10.09 -0.64 10.90
N ARG A 15 9.39 -1.70 10.50
CA ARG A 15 9.79 -3.09 10.76
C ARG A 15 10.77 -3.60 9.69
N PRO A 16 11.85 -4.30 10.09
CA PRO A 16 12.80 -4.87 9.15
C PRO A 16 12.14 -5.78 8.11
N GLY A 17 12.52 -5.61 6.85
CA GLY A 17 12.02 -6.42 5.72
C GLY A 17 10.71 -5.92 5.09
N CYS A 18 9.99 -4.97 5.71
CA CYS A 18 8.78 -4.39 5.13
C CYS A 18 9.07 -3.73 3.78
N GLU A 19 10.03 -2.81 3.76
CA GLU A 19 10.38 -2.04 2.57
C GLU A 19 10.75 -2.98 1.40
N ALA A 20 11.59 -3.98 1.67
CA ALA A 20 11.97 -4.97 0.67
C ALA A 20 10.78 -5.77 0.14
N ALA A 21 9.86 -6.22 1.01
CA ALA A 21 8.66 -6.93 0.59
C ALA A 21 7.72 -6.03 -0.25
N CYS A 22 7.45 -4.81 0.20
CA CYS A 22 6.64 -3.82 -0.54
C CYS A 22 7.24 -3.52 -1.92
N LEU A 23 8.56 -3.37 -2.02
CA LEU A 23 9.25 -3.13 -3.29
C LEU A 23 9.09 -4.31 -4.24
N ARG A 24 9.32 -5.56 -3.79
CA ARG A 24 9.12 -6.74 -4.64
C ARG A 24 7.68 -6.85 -5.13
N LEU A 25 6.71 -6.61 -4.26
CA LEU A 25 5.29 -6.62 -4.63
C LEU A 25 4.99 -5.53 -5.66
N GLN A 26 5.53 -4.33 -5.47
CA GLN A 26 5.37 -3.22 -6.40
C GLN A 26 5.98 -3.50 -7.77
N GLU A 27 7.12 -4.18 -7.84
CA GLU A 27 7.75 -4.64 -9.10
C GLU A 27 6.83 -5.59 -9.87
N HIS A 28 6.03 -6.40 -9.17
CA HIS A 28 5.01 -7.28 -9.75
C HIS A 28 3.67 -6.56 -10.00
N GLY A 29 3.63 -5.23 -9.87
CA GLY A 29 2.47 -4.40 -10.16
C GLY A 29 1.46 -4.27 -9.02
N ALA A 30 1.79 -4.73 -7.81
CA ALA A 30 0.94 -4.57 -6.64
C ALA A 30 0.70 -3.09 -6.30
N ASP A 31 -0.51 -2.80 -5.80
CA ASP A 31 -0.79 -1.56 -5.10
C ASP A 31 -0.49 -1.75 -3.61
N VAL A 32 0.67 -1.24 -3.19
CA VAL A 32 1.12 -1.31 -1.79
C VAL A 32 0.12 -0.64 -0.84
N CYS A 33 -0.55 0.44 -1.26
CA CYS A 33 -1.56 1.10 -0.43
C CYS A 33 -2.77 0.19 -0.17
N LEU A 34 -3.24 -0.53 -1.19
CA LEU A 34 -4.29 -1.52 -1.04
C LEU A 34 -3.85 -2.69 -0.14
N LEU A 35 -2.63 -3.19 -0.29
CA LEU A 35 -2.13 -4.28 0.56
C LEU A 35 -1.99 -3.86 2.03
N LEU A 36 -1.49 -2.65 2.29
CA LEU A 36 -1.44 -2.09 3.64
C LEU A 36 -2.84 -1.92 4.23
N CYS A 37 -3.81 -1.43 3.44
CA CYS A 37 -5.21 -1.37 3.84
C CYS A 37 -5.76 -2.76 4.18
N GLY A 38 -5.49 -3.76 3.33
CA GLY A 38 -5.87 -5.15 3.58
C GLY A 38 -5.33 -5.66 4.91
N ALA A 39 -4.03 -5.52 5.16
CA ALA A 39 -3.41 -5.94 6.42
C ALA A 39 -4.02 -5.24 7.65
N TRP A 40 -4.35 -3.96 7.54
CA TRP A 40 -5.02 -3.20 8.59
C TRP A 40 -6.44 -3.72 8.86
N LEU A 41 -7.19 -4.05 7.81
CA LEU A 41 -8.52 -4.67 7.93
C LEU A 41 -8.45 -6.06 8.55
N GLU A 42 -7.39 -6.84 8.27
CA GLU A 42 -7.15 -8.12 8.94
C GLU A 42 -6.99 -7.94 10.45
N GLN A 43 -6.16 -6.98 10.87
CA GLN A 43 -5.94 -6.70 12.29
C GLN A 43 -7.21 -6.20 13.00
N ARG A 44 -8.10 -5.51 12.28
CA ARG A 44 -9.40 -5.04 12.79
C ARG A 44 -10.48 -6.13 12.80
N GLY A 45 -10.21 -7.32 12.24
CA GLY A 45 -11.18 -8.41 12.16
C GLY A 45 -12.40 -8.07 11.30
N VAL A 46 -12.23 -7.23 10.28
CA VAL A 46 -13.30 -6.88 9.32
C VAL A 46 -13.53 -8.07 8.39
N ALA A 47 -14.78 -8.52 8.20
CA ALA A 47 -15.05 -9.64 7.30
C ALA A 47 -14.63 -9.32 5.86
N LEU A 48 -14.03 -10.32 5.21
CA LEU A 48 -13.69 -10.27 3.80
C LEU A 48 -14.94 -10.55 2.97
N GLU A 49 -15.41 -9.54 2.24
CA GLU A 49 -16.54 -9.68 1.32
C GLU A 49 -16.12 -9.23 -0.09
N PRO A 50 -16.54 -9.94 -1.16
CA PRO A 50 -16.23 -9.55 -2.53
C PRO A 50 -16.62 -8.10 -2.86
N ALA A 51 -17.76 -7.63 -2.33
CA ALA A 51 -18.22 -6.25 -2.53
C ALA A 51 -17.27 -5.22 -1.90
N ARG A 52 -16.71 -5.51 -0.71
CA ARG A 52 -15.77 -4.62 -0.03
C ARG A 52 -14.42 -4.58 -0.76
N ILE A 53 -13.93 -5.72 -1.25
CA ILE A 53 -12.73 -5.80 -2.12
C ILE A 53 -12.92 -4.92 -3.35
N GLN A 54 -14.05 -5.09 -4.05
CA GLN A 54 -14.36 -4.32 -5.25
C GLN A 54 -14.43 -2.82 -4.95
N ALA A 55 -15.02 -2.42 -3.83
CA ALA A 55 -15.12 -1.01 -3.42
C ALA A 55 -13.73 -0.37 -3.20
N LEU A 56 -12.81 -1.06 -2.50
CA LEU A 56 -11.44 -0.58 -2.32
C LEU A 56 -10.72 -0.42 -3.66
N GLN A 57 -10.84 -1.41 -4.54
CA GLN A 57 -10.18 -1.39 -5.85
C GLN A 57 -10.74 -0.30 -6.76
N GLN A 58 -12.06 -0.09 -6.78
CA GLN A 58 -12.69 0.98 -7.55
C GLN A 58 -12.25 2.36 -7.05
N LEU A 59 -12.05 2.53 -5.75
CA LEU A 59 -11.52 3.76 -5.17
C LEU A 59 -10.04 3.98 -5.52
N ALA A 60 -9.21 2.94 -5.39
CA ALA A 60 -7.76 3.06 -5.52
C ALA A 60 -7.26 3.10 -6.96
N ARG A 61 -7.80 2.26 -7.85
CA ARG A 61 -7.29 2.09 -9.22
C ARG A 61 -7.17 3.40 -10.02
N PRO A 62 -8.17 4.31 -10.02
CA PRO A 62 -8.06 5.57 -10.75
C PRO A 62 -6.92 6.43 -10.20
N TRP A 63 -6.85 6.61 -8.87
CA TRP A 63 -5.83 7.41 -8.21
C TRP A 63 -4.42 6.86 -8.42
N GLN A 64 -4.26 5.54 -8.30
CA GLN A 64 -3.00 4.87 -8.63
C GLN A 64 -2.57 5.15 -10.06
N LYS A 65 -3.48 5.00 -11.02
CA LYS A 65 -3.18 5.15 -12.45
C LYS A 65 -2.84 6.60 -12.84
N THR A 66 -3.55 7.58 -12.28
CA THR A 66 -3.44 8.98 -12.74
C THR A 66 -2.54 9.86 -11.88
N VAL A 67 -2.25 9.45 -10.64
CA VAL A 67 -1.46 10.26 -9.69
C VAL A 67 -0.19 9.54 -9.26
N VAL A 68 -0.30 8.39 -8.59
CA VAL A 68 0.85 7.72 -7.95
C VAL A 68 1.81 7.13 -9.00
N LYS A 69 1.30 6.35 -9.96
CA LYS A 69 2.16 5.72 -11.00
C LYS A 69 2.94 6.74 -11.83
N PRO A 70 2.35 7.85 -12.32
CA PRO A 70 3.11 8.88 -13.03
C PRO A 70 4.23 9.52 -12.20
N LEU A 71 3.97 9.87 -10.93
CA LEU A 71 4.98 10.44 -10.03
C LEU A 71 6.14 9.45 -9.80
N ARG A 72 5.80 8.19 -9.55
CA ARG A 72 6.77 7.11 -9.37
C ARG A 72 7.62 6.89 -10.61
N GLN A 73 6.99 6.85 -11.79
CA GLN A 73 7.69 6.70 -13.06
C GLN A 73 8.68 7.83 -13.28
N MET A 74 8.27 9.09 -13.05
CA MET A 74 9.14 10.26 -13.15
C MET A 74 10.34 10.15 -12.20
N ARG A 75 10.09 9.83 -10.92
CA ARG A 75 11.17 9.63 -9.92
C ARG A 75 12.15 8.53 -10.31
N MET A 76 11.66 7.44 -10.89
CA MET A 76 12.48 6.31 -11.33
C MET A 76 13.31 6.66 -12.57
N GLN A 77 12.70 7.31 -13.57
CA GLN A 77 13.38 7.76 -14.80
C GLN A 77 14.53 8.73 -14.50
N TRP A 78 14.34 9.63 -13.53
CA TRP A 78 15.37 10.61 -13.17
C TRP A 78 16.51 10.04 -12.31
N ARG A 79 16.43 8.78 -11.85
CA ARG A 79 17.39 8.21 -10.89
C ARG A 79 18.84 8.27 -11.38
N ALA A 80 19.11 7.95 -12.65
CA ALA A 80 20.47 7.95 -13.19
C ALA A 80 20.97 9.39 -13.46
N MET A 81 20.13 10.23 -14.07
CA MET A 81 20.47 11.62 -14.41
C MET A 81 20.74 12.46 -13.15
N ALA A 82 19.96 12.26 -12.09
CA ALA A 82 20.11 12.96 -10.82
C ALA A 82 21.46 12.70 -10.11
N GLN A 83 22.21 11.65 -10.49
CA GLN A 83 23.56 11.42 -9.93
C GLN A 83 24.58 12.43 -10.46
N GLN A 84 24.30 13.04 -11.62
CA GLN A 84 25.23 13.94 -12.32
C GLN A 84 24.70 15.39 -12.36
N ASP A 85 23.42 15.60 -12.03
CA ASP A 85 22.73 16.90 -12.05
C ASP A 85 22.09 17.18 -10.68
N MET A 86 22.73 18.04 -9.89
CA MET A 86 22.28 18.42 -8.54
C MET A 86 20.93 19.15 -8.52
N PRO A 87 20.66 20.15 -9.38
CA PRO A 87 19.31 20.70 -9.55
C PRO A 87 18.25 19.64 -9.83
N LEU A 88 18.51 18.67 -10.71
CA LEU A 88 17.58 17.58 -11.00
C LEU A 88 17.40 16.64 -9.79
N ALA A 89 18.46 16.38 -9.02
CA ALA A 89 18.36 15.62 -7.77
C ALA A 89 17.40 16.27 -6.77
N ALA A 90 17.47 17.60 -6.61
CA ALA A 90 16.55 18.34 -5.75
C ALA A 90 15.09 18.26 -6.25
N LEU A 91 14.87 18.36 -7.56
CA LEU A 91 13.53 18.17 -8.14
C LEU A 91 13.02 16.74 -7.92
N ARG A 92 13.89 15.74 -8.07
CA ARG A 92 13.55 14.34 -7.84
C ARG A 92 13.10 14.07 -6.39
N GLU A 93 13.75 14.69 -5.40
CA GLU A 93 13.32 14.56 -4.00
C GLU A 93 11.96 15.24 -3.75
N ARG A 94 11.66 16.35 -4.44
CA ARG A 94 10.32 16.96 -4.39
C ARG A 94 9.24 16.07 -5.01
N VAL A 95 9.55 15.39 -6.12
CA VAL A 95 8.65 14.39 -6.73
C VAL A 95 8.43 13.21 -5.77
N LYS A 96 9.48 12.75 -5.09
CA LYS A 96 9.38 11.69 -4.07
C LYS A 96 8.46 12.10 -2.91
N ALA A 97 8.61 13.34 -2.41
CA ALA A 97 7.72 13.86 -1.36
C ALA A 97 6.26 13.90 -1.82
N LEU A 98 6.02 14.38 -3.05
CA LEU A 98 4.67 14.44 -3.63
C LEU A 98 4.08 13.04 -3.87
N GLU A 99 4.87 12.06 -4.29
CA GLU A 99 4.45 10.66 -4.39
C GLU A 99 3.98 10.13 -3.03
N LEU A 100 4.75 10.37 -1.97
CA LEU A 100 4.40 9.94 -0.61
C LEU A 100 3.13 10.62 -0.10
N GLU A 101 2.96 11.92 -0.36
CA GLU A 101 1.75 12.64 -0.02
C GLU A 101 0.52 12.09 -0.77
N ALA A 102 0.67 11.74 -2.04
CA ALA A 102 -0.39 11.12 -2.84
C ALA A 102 -0.76 9.72 -2.33
N GLU A 103 0.22 8.93 -1.88
CA GLU A 103 -0.03 7.62 -1.24
C GLU A 103 -0.75 7.79 0.10
N ARG A 104 -0.35 8.77 0.92
CA ARG A 104 -1.03 9.09 2.18
C ARG A 104 -2.49 9.47 1.96
N GLU A 105 -2.77 10.29 0.96
CA GLU A 105 -4.15 10.67 0.59
C GLU A 105 -4.97 9.46 0.16
N LEU A 106 -4.37 8.53 -0.59
CA LEU A 106 -5.05 7.28 -0.97
C LEU A 106 -5.39 6.44 0.28
N LEU A 107 -4.45 6.28 1.21
CA LEU A 107 -4.68 5.58 2.47
C LEU A 107 -5.80 6.23 3.28
N ALA A 108 -5.82 7.56 3.40
CA ALA A 108 -6.88 8.27 4.11
C ALA A 108 -8.28 8.02 3.49
N ARG A 109 -8.38 7.97 2.16
CA ARG A 109 -9.65 7.66 1.46
C ARG A 109 -10.08 6.21 1.67
N LEU A 110 -9.13 5.27 1.64
CA LEU A 110 -9.40 3.85 1.90
C LEU A 110 -9.88 3.64 3.34
N GLU A 111 -9.23 4.30 4.31
CA GLU A 111 -9.66 4.32 5.70
C GLU A 111 -11.07 4.87 5.86
N ALA A 112 -11.38 6.02 5.25
CA ALA A 112 -12.71 6.62 5.33
C ALA A 112 -13.80 5.69 4.78
N LEU A 113 -13.54 5.00 3.67
CA LEU A 113 -14.45 4.00 3.11
C LEU A 113 -14.66 2.82 4.06
N ALA A 114 -13.58 2.33 4.66
CA ALA A 114 -13.60 1.17 5.55
C ALA A 114 -14.13 1.49 6.97
N GLN A 115 -14.19 2.75 7.37
CA GLN A 115 -14.62 3.16 8.70
C GLN A 115 -16.07 2.77 9.00
N ALA A 116 -16.90 2.66 7.96
CA ALA A 116 -18.29 2.24 8.08
C ALA A 116 -18.45 0.71 8.24
N TRP A 117 -17.38 -0.07 8.12
CA TRP A 117 -17.47 -1.53 8.17
C TRP A 117 -17.38 -2.07 9.60
N PRO A 118 -18.22 -3.06 9.95
CA PRO A 118 -18.15 -3.75 11.22
C PRO A 118 -16.79 -4.45 11.41
N THR A 119 -16.33 -4.45 12.66
CA THR A 119 -15.05 -5.01 13.10
C THR A 119 -15.27 -6.15 14.09
N GLY A 120 -14.30 -7.07 14.22
CA GLY A 120 -14.41 -8.21 15.13
C GLY A 120 -15.41 -9.27 14.66
N GLU A 121 -15.79 -9.25 13.38
CA GLU A 121 -16.69 -10.23 12.77
C GLU A 121 -16.00 -11.59 12.61
N VAL A 122 -14.69 -11.58 12.34
CA VAL A 122 -13.91 -12.77 11.99
C VAL A 122 -12.53 -12.70 12.64
N SER A 123 -12.04 -13.82 13.17
CA SER A 123 -10.74 -13.91 13.85
C SER A 123 -9.53 -13.83 12.90
N GLN A 124 -9.67 -14.29 11.65
CA GLN A 124 -8.59 -14.31 10.64
C GLN A 124 -9.13 -14.12 9.21
N PRO A 125 -9.64 -12.93 8.84
CA PRO A 125 -10.01 -12.64 7.46
C PRO A 125 -8.77 -12.61 6.56
N LYS A 126 -8.89 -13.12 5.33
CA LYS A 126 -7.80 -13.30 4.34
C LYS A 126 -7.75 -12.15 3.32
N TRP A 127 -7.66 -10.91 3.81
CA TRP A 127 -7.68 -9.71 2.97
C TRP A 127 -6.50 -9.62 2.02
N LEU A 128 -5.30 -10.00 2.47
CA LEU A 128 -4.11 -9.95 1.64
C LEU A 128 -4.24 -10.89 0.44
N GLU A 129 -4.75 -12.12 0.61
CA GLU A 129 -5.00 -13.02 -0.51
C GLU A 129 -6.14 -12.51 -1.39
N GLY A 130 -7.23 -12.01 -0.81
CA GLY A 130 -8.37 -11.49 -1.58
C GLY A 130 -7.98 -10.33 -2.50
N LEU A 131 -7.14 -9.42 -2.03
CA LEU A 131 -6.61 -8.30 -2.81
C LEU A 131 -5.48 -8.75 -3.75
N ALA A 132 -4.73 -9.79 -3.39
CA ALA A 132 -3.70 -10.38 -4.24
C ALA A 132 -4.25 -11.19 -5.41
N THR A 133 -5.45 -11.80 -5.30
CA THR A 133 -5.99 -12.70 -6.34
C THR A 133 -6.15 -12.06 -7.71
N GLU A 134 -6.37 -10.74 -7.79
CA GLU A 134 -6.40 -10.05 -9.09
C GLU A 134 -5.01 -9.76 -9.66
N ALA A 135 -4.00 -9.63 -8.81
CA ALA A 135 -2.61 -9.56 -9.23
C ALA A 135 -2.07 -11.00 -9.28
N ALA A 136 -2.56 -11.76 -10.26
CA ALA A 136 -2.37 -13.20 -10.45
C ALA A 136 -0.90 -13.70 -10.53
N ASN A 137 0.09 -12.81 -10.41
CA ASN A 137 1.52 -13.07 -10.45
C ASN A 137 2.28 -12.54 -9.21
N LEU A 138 1.60 -12.26 -8.10
CA LEU A 138 2.28 -11.71 -6.93
C LEU A 138 3.25 -12.72 -6.32
N ASP A 139 4.44 -12.23 -6.01
CA ASP A 139 5.45 -12.89 -5.19
C ASP A 139 4.82 -13.32 -3.85
N HIS A 140 4.46 -14.61 -3.76
CA HIS A 140 3.79 -15.21 -2.59
C HIS A 140 4.65 -15.09 -1.33
N ASP A 141 5.97 -15.18 -1.48
CA ASP A 141 6.91 -15.03 -0.36
C ASP A 141 6.92 -13.58 0.14
N ALA A 142 6.84 -12.59 -0.76
CA ALA A 142 6.72 -11.18 -0.38
C ALA A 142 5.37 -10.88 0.30
N LEU A 143 4.26 -11.46 -0.18
CA LEU A 143 2.96 -11.34 0.49
C LEU A 143 2.99 -11.93 1.90
N GLN A 144 3.57 -13.12 2.04
CA GLN A 144 3.70 -13.78 3.34
C GLN A 144 4.62 -13.00 4.28
N GLN A 145 5.73 -12.44 3.77
CA GLN A 145 6.58 -11.54 4.55
C GLN A 145 5.82 -10.30 5.01
N LEU A 146 5.04 -9.66 4.13
CA LEU A 146 4.22 -8.50 4.51
C LEU A 146 3.21 -8.84 5.59
N ARG A 147 2.53 -10.00 5.49
CA ARG A 147 1.63 -10.49 6.54
C ARG A 147 2.34 -10.69 7.87
N VAL A 148 3.46 -11.41 7.87
CA VAL A 148 4.24 -11.67 9.08
C VAL A 148 4.70 -10.37 9.70
N VAL A 149 5.13 -9.41 8.87
CA VAL A 149 5.50 -8.09 9.34
C VAL A 149 4.29 -7.36 9.92
N ALA A 150 3.11 -7.39 9.31
CA ALA A 150 1.91 -6.70 9.81
C ALA A 150 1.35 -7.29 11.13
N THR A 151 1.40 -8.61 11.29
CA THR A 151 0.80 -9.34 12.41
C THR A 151 1.68 -9.46 13.65
N ARG A 152 3.00 -9.23 13.54
CA ARG A 152 3.92 -9.17 14.69
C ARG A 152 3.68 -7.89 15.49
N THR A 153 2.74 -7.91 16.44
CA THR A 153 2.67 -6.97 17.57
C THR A 153 3.87 -7.14 18.48
#